data_AF-A0A9P7NLI0-F1
#
_entry.id   AF-A0A9P7NLI0-F1
#
_cell.length_a   1.000
_cell.length_b   1.000
_cell.length_c   1.000
_cell.angle_alpha   90.00
_cell.angle_beta   90.00
_cell.angle_gamma   90.00
#
_symmetry.space_group_name_H-M   'P 1'
#
loop_
_entity.id
_entity.type
_entity.pdbx_description
1 polymer ?
#
loop_
_entity_poly.entity_id
_entity_poly.type
_entity_poly.pdbx_seq_one_letter_code
_entity_poly.pdbx_strand_id
1 'polypeptide(L)'
;MTPQPETNVTPLQAGETRKRSLSSASDLAADDSQNHKKVKQPVASVHCRGRPSLQTLPLELLESIFVYSTNLALPRSSPLLGAKLSGKTTLLRVFMMAFHDTWDHCFGKPVNWSDIMRAPVGDVPLQSDLLSMPWVNVDFILEAQQTWADKYARGRRYRHHEHESLLTQRLFQKNIRARNRYMQHVFEHELKLWKFEARACFEADYERALQFQPLPLCTLTDNLGGSVDIHPHVRIPVNLLTGPWDEEKKRLLFWLVRAGARVQDDDKEDFWKVKVACLDAAVISPQKVDPLIINCLIGPWIYTALPKDAANERLAKLSRRIDKRQDKRDMRDVLRFLIKGMDKDRQYLFHDFSDDDLDEDEEVLDNDAIDAIFAAEYFDDLYNEEMSDEQSDEQNDEQSDEGA
;
A
#
# COMPACT_ATOMS: atom_id res chain seq x y z
N MET A 1 -30.46 -15.29 -45.18
CA MET A 1 -29.79 -16.30 -46.02
C MET A 1 -28.44 -15.74 -46.43
N THR A 2 -27.43 -16.58 -46.30
CA THR A 2 -25.99 -16.47 -46.66
C THR A 2 -25.07 -15.53 -45.86
N PRO A 3 -23.88 -16.01 -45.46
CA PRO A 3 -23.04 -15.43 -44.41
C PRO A 3 -21.74 -14.82 -44.95
N GLN A 4 -20.99 -14.12 -44.10
CA GLN A 4 -19.62 -13.68 -44.38
C GLN A 4 -18.64 -14.14 -43.29
N PRO A 5 -17.34 -14.26 -43.63
CA PRO A 5 -16.57 -15.46 -43.31
C PRO A 5 -15.51 -15.27 -42.23
N GLU A 6 -15.12 -16.43 -41.70
CA GLU A 6 -14.05 -16.70 -40.74
C GLU A 6 -12.67 -16.31 -41.29
N THR A 7 -11.86 -15.65 -40.47
CA THR A 7 -10.43 -15.47 -40.72
C THR A 7 -9.62 -16.51 -39.98
N ASN A 8 -8.93 -17.31 -40.80
CA ASN A 8 -7.99 -18.36 -40.44
C ASN A 8 -6.82 -17.86 -39.57
N VAL A 9 -6.49 -18.66 -38.57
CA VAL A 9 -5.21 -18.67 -37.85
C VAL A 9 -4.40 -19.85 -38.36
N THR A 10 -3.15 -19.61 -38.78
CA THR A 10 -2.16 -20.69 -39.00
C THR A 10 -0.77 -20.23 -38.53
N PRO A 11 0.07 -21.14 -37.99
CA PRO A 11 1.11 -20.79 -37.02
C PRO A 11 2.56 -21.05 -37.49
N LEU A 12 3.49 -20.74 -36.57
CA LEU A 12 4.81 -21.36 -36.32
C LEU A 12 5.92 -21.25 -37.38
N GLN A 13 7.07 -20.70 -36.96
CA GLN A 13 8.43 -21.26 -37.03
C GLN A 13 9.36 -20.30 -36.23
N ALA A 14 9.98 -20.67 -35.11
CA ALA A 14 11.06 -21.63 -34.86
C ALA A 14 12.44 -21.18 -35.38
N GLY A 15 13.38 -20.96 -34.44
CA GLY A 15 14.83 -21.09 -34.63
C GLY A 15 15.59 -19.80 -34.91
N GLU A 16 16.47 -19.38 -34.00
CA GLU A 16 17.92 -19.61 -34.17
C GLU A 16 18.76 -19.01 -33.04
N THR A 17 19.54 -19.89 -32.45
CA THR A 17 20.67 -19.68 -31.55
C THR A 17 21.75 -18.79 -32.18
N ARG A 18 22.18 -17.73 -31.50
CA ARG A 18 23.41 -17.00 -31.85
C ARG A 18 24.50 -17.15 -30.79
N LYS A 19 25.55 -17.85 -31.21
CA LYS A 19 26.82 -18.10 -30.51
C LYS A 19 27.57 -16.79 -30.27
N ARG A 20 28.10 -16.63 -29.06
CA ARG A 20 29.02 -15.57 -28.65
C ARG A 20 30.45 -16.02 -28.99
N SER A 21 31.09 -15.32 -29.93
CA SER A 21 32.49 -15.49 -30.30
C SER A 21 33.36 -14.64 -29.38
N LEU A 22 34.41 -15.23 -28.80
CA LEU A 22 35.54 -14.52 -28.20
C LEU A 22 36.79 -14.90 -29.02
N SER A 23 37.49 -13.89 -29.51
CA SER A 23 38.77 -13.99 -30.19
C SER A 23 39.73 -12.98 -29.58
N SER A 24 40.89 -13.43 -29.10
CA SER A 24 42.23 -12.80 -29.17
C SER A 24 43.16 -13.65 -28.27
N ALA A 25 44.06 -14.49 -28.82
CA ALA A 25 45.45 -14.18 -29.22
C ALA A 25 46.33 -13.77 -28.01
N SER A 26 47.55 -14.25 -27.78
CA SER A 26 48.50 -15.07 -28.55
C SER A 26 49.53 -15.69 -27.61
N ASP A 27 50.20 -16.71 -28.17
CA ASP A 27 51.42 -17.42 -27.77
C ASP A 27 52.56 -16.58 -27.18
N LEU A 28 53.37 -17.20 -26.31
CA LEU A 28 54.71 -17.72 -26.65
C LEU A 28 55.48 -18.04 -25.35
N ALA A 29 55.95 -19.29 -25.22
CA ALA A 29 57.37 -19.64 -25.00
C ALA A 29 57.53 -21.07 -24.43
N ALA A 30 58.35 -21.85 -25.15
CA ALA A 30 59.08 -23.04 -24.70
C ALA A 30 59.98 -22.69 -23.48
N ASP A 31 60.61 -23.59 -22.71
CA ASP A 31 61.05 -24.96 -22.93
C ASP A 31 61.45 -25.57 -21.55
N ASP A 32 61.48 -26.90 -21.52
CA ASP A 32 62.25 -27.85 -20.71
C ASP A 32 62.67 -27.59 -19.23
N SER A 33 62.39 -28.57 -18.36
CA SER A 33 63.43 -29.36 -17.64
C SER A 33 62.95 -30.02 -16.33
N GLN A 34 63.20 -31.34 -16.26
CA GLN A 34 63.72 -32.09 -15.10
C GLN A 34 62.82 -32.38 -13.89
N ASN A 35 62.36 -33.64 -13.87
CA ASN A 35 62.66 -34.64 -12.84
C ASN A 35 62.92 -34.14 -11.40
N HIS A 36 61.87 -34.10 -10.59
CA HIS A 36 61.98 -34.39 -9.17
C HIS A 36 60.89 -35.36 -8.72
N LYS A 37 61.31 -36.60 -8.44
CA LYS A 37 60.53 -37.61 -7.69
C LYS A 37 60.19 -37.03 -6.31
N LYS A 38 59.00 -36.44 -6.16
CA LYS A 38 58.44 -36.12 -4.85
C LYS A 38 57.79 -37.36 -4.25
N VAL A 39 58.37 -37.76 -3.12
CA VAL A 39 57.90 -38.76 -2.17
C VAL A 39 56.42 -38.52 -1.88
N LYS A 40 55.58 -39.54 -2.16
CA LYS A 40 54.16 -39.57 -1.80
C LYS A 40 54.05 -39.67 -0.27
N GLN A 41 53.92 -38.54 0.42
CA GLN A 41 53.31 -38.54 1.74
C GLN A 41 51.81 -38.83 1.58
N PRO A 42 51.24 -39.79 2.31
CA PRO A 42 49.80 -39.92 2.40
C PRO A 42 49.30 -38.74 3.25
N VAL A 43 48.88 -37.68 2.57
CA VAL A 43 48.06 -36.66 3.22
C VAL A 43 46.80 -37.40 3.64
N ALA A 44 46.65 -37.61 4.95
CA ALA A 44 45.41 -38.09 5.51
C ALA A 44 44.31 -37.16 4.99
N SER A 45 43.52 -37.69 4.06
CA SER A 45 42.23 -37.13 3.68
C SER A 45 41.42 -37.12 4.97
N VAL A 46 41.54 -36.01 5.71
CA VAL A 46 40.53 -35.59 6.67
C VAL A 46 39.30 -35.45 5.79
N HIS A 47 38.50 -36.51 5.74
CA HIS A 47 37.12 -36.41 5.32
C HIS A 47 36.55 -35.29 6.17
N CYS A 48 36.44 -34.10 5.60
CA CYS A 48 35.56 -33.07 6.10
C CYS A 48 34.22 -33.77 6.20
N ARG A 49 33.87 -34.24 7.41
CA ARG A 49 32.53 -34.70 7.74
C ARG A 49 31.65 -33.53 7.34
N GLY A 50 30.98 -33.67 6.20
CA GLY A 50 30.26 -32.58 5.57
C GLY A 50 29.40 -31.93 6.63
N ARG A 51 29.59 -30.62 6.86
CA ARG A 51 28.70 -29.90 7.77
C ARG A 51 27.28 -30.20 7.31
N PRO A 52 26.39 -30.66 8.20
CA PRO A 52 25.02 -30.93 7.82
C PRO A 52 24.46 -29.66 7.17
N SER A 53 24.09 -29.79 5.89
CA SER A 53 23.51 -28.68 5.14
C SER A 53 22.14 -28.40 5.72
N LEU A 54 21.75 -27.12 5.80
CA LEU A 54 20.42 -26.75 6.25
C LEU A 54 19.33 -27.49 5.44
N GLN A 55 19.60 -27.76 4.16
CA GLN A 55 18.70 -28.47 3.24
C GLN A 55 18.39 -29.92 3.65
N THR A 56 19.25 -30.57 4.44
CA THR A 56 19.07 -31.95 4.90
C THR A 56 18.22 -32.06 6.15
N LEU A 57 17.82 -30.94 6.76
CA LEU A 57 16.92 -30.96 7.89
C LEU A 57 15.50 -31.44 7.49
N PRO A 58 14.80 -32.11 8.41
CA PRO A 58 13.35 -32.32 8.31
C PRO A 58 12.59 -31.02 8.07
N LEU A 59 11.46 -31.11 7.37
CA LEU A 59 10.65 -29.96 6.97
C LEU A 59 10.21 -29.15 8.19
N GLU A 60 9.78 -29.82 9.25
CA GLU A 60 9.23 -29.21 10.47
C GLU A 60 10.27 -28.32 11.16
N LEU A 61 11.56 -28.72 11.12
CA LEU A 61 12.66 -27.93 11.66
C LEU A 61 12.97 -26.74 10.76
N LEU A 62 12.93 -26.92 9.43
CA LEU A 62 13.09 -25.82 8.49
C LEU A 62 12.00 -24.77 8.65
N GLU A 63 10.75 -25.19 8.76
CA GLU A 63 9.60 -24.29 9.00
C GLU A 63 9.73 -23.57 10.33
N SER A 64 10.15 -24.28 11.39
CA SER A 64 10.36 -23.66 12.71
C SER A 64 11.46 -22.61 12.64
N ILE A 65 12.61 -22.91 12.02
CA ILE A 65 13.70 -21.94 11.81
C ILE A 65 13.19 -20.75 11.01
N PHE A 66 12.43 -20.97 9.94
CA PHE A 66 11.93 -19.89 9.10
C PHE A 66 10.94 -18.99 9.86
N VAL A 67 10.00 -19.58 10.59
CA VAL A 67 9.07 -18.85 11.46
C VAL A 67 9.86 -18.07 12.52
N TYR A 68 10.68 -18.69 13.35
CA TYR A 68 11.37 -17.95 14.41
C TYR A 68 12.36 -16.89 13.93
N SER A 69 12.98 -17.09 12.77
CA SER A 69 13.92 -16.11 12.22
C SER A 69 13.28 -14.98 11.44
N THR A 70 12.02 -15.13 11.00
CA THR A 70 11.29 -14.24 10.07
C THR A 70 12.10 -13.82 8.82
N ASN A 71 13.16 -14.55 8.51
CA ASN A 71 14.15 -14.11 7.54
C ASN A 71 13.71 -14.53 6.14
N LEU A 72 13.13 -13.58 5.40
CA LEU A 72 12.63 -13.78 4.04
C LEU A 72 13.75 -14.11 3.02
N ALA A 73 15.03 -13.90 3.38
CA ALA A 73 16.15 -14.34 2.57
C ALA A 73 16.41 -15.86 2.66
N LEU A 74 15.94 -16.53 3.72
CA LEU A 74 16.11 -17.97 3.90
C LEU A 74 15.51 -18.80 2.75
N PRO A 75 14.20 -18.68 2.41
CA PRO A 75 13.65 -19.40 1.27
C PRO A 75 14.29 -18.97 -0.07
N ARG A 76 14.83 -17.76 -0.16
CA ARG A 76 15.50 -17.23 -1.36
C ARG A 76 16.93 -17.74 -1.54
N SER A 77 17.58 -18.19 -0.46
CA SER A 77 18.97 -18.65 -0.47
C SER A 77 19.17 -19.94 -1.28
N SER A 78 18.11 -20.73 -1.49
CA SER A 78 18.16 -21.97 -2.26
C SER A 78 16.78 -22.32 -2.82
N PRO A 79 16.66 -22.69 -4.11
CA PRO A 79 15.39 -23.12 -4.69
C PRO A 79 14.75 -24.31 -3.96
N LEU A 80 15.57 -25.22 -3.42
CA LEU A 80 15.09 -26.37 -2.65
C LEU A 80 14.50 -25.95 -1.30
N LEU A 81 15.14 -24.98 -0.62
CA LEU A 81 14.60 -24.41 0.62
C LEU A 81 13.33 -23.62 0.35
N GLY A 82 13.32 -22.81 -0.72
CA GLY A 82 12.14 -22.10 -1.19
C GLY A 82 10.97 -23.07 -1.39
N ALA A 83 11.14 -24.11 -2.20
CA ALA A 83 10.09 -25.10 -2.46
C ALA A 83 9.58 -25.78 -1.17
N LYS A 84 10.46 -26.10 -0.22
CA LYS A 84 10.06 -26.67 1.08
C LYS A 84 9.29 -25.68 1.96
N LEU A 85 9.68 -24.41 1.96
CA LEU A 85 9.13 -23.37 2.84
C LEU A 85 7.96 -22.58 2.23
N SER A 86 7.66 -22.77 0.94
CA SER A 86 6.52 -22.14 0.25
C SER A 86 5.16 -22.79 0.59
N GLY A 87 5.11 -23.70 1.56
CA GLY A 87 3.86 -24.28 2.03
C GLY A 87 2.93 -23.19 2.59
N LYS A 88 1.66 -23.22 2.18
CA LYS A 88 0.65 -22.21 2.58
C LYS A 88 0.57 -22.04 4.09
N THR A 89 0.56 -23.14 4.84
CA THR A 89 0.53 -23.13 6.31
C THR A 89 1.77 -22.45 6.90
N THR A 90 2.96 -22.68 6.33
CA THR A 90 4.21 -22.04 6.75
C THR A 90 4.14 -20.53 6.52
N LEU A 91 3.71 -20.11 5.33
CA LEU A 91 3.57 -18.71 4.96
C LEU A 91 2.55 -17.99 5.83
N LEU A 92 1.39 -18.62 6.10
CA LEU A 92 0.37 -18.08 7.00
C LEU A 92 0.95 -17.87 8.41
N ARG A 93 1.73 -18.81 8.94
CA ARG A 93 2.37 -18.66 10.25
C ARG A 93 3.36 -17.51 10.29
N VAL A 94 4.19 -17.36 9.25
CA VAL A 94 5.13 -16.24 9.14
C VAL A 94 4.39 -14.91 9.08
N PHE A 95 3.34 -14.83 8.25
CA PHE A 95 2.52 -13.63 8.12
C PHE A 95 1.83 -13.29 9.45
N MET A 96 1.08 -14.21 10.04
CA MET A 96 0.38 -14.00 11.31
C MET A 96 1.30 -13.54 12.45
N MET A 97 2.54 -14.01 12.48
CA MET A 97 3.52 -13.61 13.49
C MET A 97 4.06 -12.20 13.23
N ALA A 98 4.31 -11.81 11.98
CA ALA A 98 4.73 -10.45 11.65
C ALA A 98 3.68 -9.37 11.97
N PHE A 99 2.39 -9.74 11.89
CA PHE A 99 1.28 -8.84 12.22
C PHE A 99 0.72 -9.08 13.64
N HIS A 100 1.25 -10.04 14.40
CA HIS A 100 0.66 -10.46 15.68
C HIS A 100 0.52 -9.31 16.65
N ASP A 101 1.59 -8.54 16.86
CA ASP A 101 1.59 -7.49 17.87
C ASP A 101 0.67 -6.33 17.48
N THR A 102 0.63 -5.97 16.19
CA THR A 102 -0.28 -4.94 15.68
C THR A 102 -1.74 -5.36 15.82
N TRP A 103 -2.08 -6.58 15.38
CA TRP A 103 -3.44 -7.11 15.51
C TRP A 103 -3.83 -7.29 16.96
N ASP A 104 -2.93 -7.75 17.83
CA ASP A 104 -3.26 -7.94 19.24
C ASP A 104 -3.53 -6.60 19.93
N HIS A 105 -2.76 -5.59 19.57
CA HIS A 105 -2.94 -4.24 20.06
C HIS A 105 -4.23 -3.59 19.56
N CYS A 106 -4.58 -3.75 18.29
CA CYS A 106 -5.63 -2.94 17.65
C CYS A 106 -6.98 -3.64 17.48
N PHE A 107 -7.02 -4.98 17.44
CA PHE A 107 -8.23 -5.72 17.07
C PHE A 107 -9.41 -5.42 18.01
N GLY A 108 -10.48 -4.87 17.44
CA GLY A 108 -11.73 -4.60 18.15
C GLY A 108 -11.72 -3.36 19.05
N LYS A 109 -10.64 -2.57 19.03
CA LYS A 109 -10.55 -1.30 19.76
C LYS A 109 -10.97 -0.15 18.85
N PRO A 110 -11.72 0.85 19.36
CA PRO A 110 -11.90 2.08 18.61
C PRO A 110 -10.52 2.71 18.38
N VAL A 111 -10.26 3.10 17.15
CA VAL A 111 -8.99 3.72 16.78
C VAL A 111 -8.94 5.11 17.41
N ASN A 112 -8.10 5.28 18.42
CA ASN A 112 -7.60 6.59 18.81
C ASN A 112 -6.26 6.79 18.10
N TRP A 113 -6.26 7.50 16.97
CA TRP A 113 -5.06 7.71 16.18
C TRP A 113 -3.93 8.34 16.99
N SER A 114 -4.23 9.22 17.94
CA SER A 114 -3.24 9.82 18.82
C SER A 114 -2.50 8.77 19.67
N ASP A 115 -3.21 7.76 20.18
CA ASP A 115 -2.59 6.69 20.98
C ASP A 115 -1.71 5.79 20.10
N ILE A 116 -2.18 5.50 18.88
CA ILE A 116 -1.46 4.66 17.93
C ILE A 116 -0.18 5.34 17.45
N MET A 117 -0.24 6.65 17.18
CA MET A 117 0.93 7.40 16.74
C MET A 117 1.94 7.60 17.87
N ARG A 118 1.50 7.67 19.13
CA ARG A 118 2.39 7.79 20.30
C ARG A 118 3.15 6.51 20.62
N ALA A 119 2.54 5.35 20.40
CA ALA A 119 3.14 4.06 20.72
C ALA A 119 2.79 3.00 19.66
N PRO A 120 3.23 3.16 18.40
CA PRO A 120 2.87 2.23 17.36
C PRO A 120 3.57 0.89 17.61
N VAL A 121 2.82 -0.21 17.47
CA VAL A 121 3.29 -1.57 17.74
C VAL A 121 3.40 -2.35 16.44
N GLY A 122 4.53 -3.03 16.23
CA GLY A 122 4.77 -3.95 15.11
C GLY A 122 6.11 -3.70 14.41
N ASP A 123 6.55 -4.70 13.63
CA ASP A 123 7.78 -4.63 12.84
C ASP A 123 7.51 -4.07 11.44
N VAL A 124 7.79 -2.77 11.25
CA VAL A 124 7.52 -2.05 9.99
C VAL A 124 8.26 -2.65 8.79
N PRO A 125 9.59 -2.86 8.84
CA PRO A 125 10.31 -3.52 7.75
C PRO A 125 9.71 -4.88 7.38
N LEU A 126 9.45 -5.74 8.36
CA LEU A 126 8.94 -7.08 8.10
C LEU A 126 7.54 -7.08 7.48
N GLN A 127 6.62 -6.26 8.01
CA GLN A 127 5.27 -6.12 7.45
C GLN A 127 5.32 -5.58 6.02
N SER A 128 6.14 -4.57 5.76
CA SER A 128 6.32 -3.98 4.42
C SER A 128 6.90 -4.98 3.42
N ASP A 129 7.91 -5.74 3.82
CA ASP A 129 8.55 -6.75 2.97
C ASP A 129 7.58 -7.89 2.65
N LEU A 130 6.80 -8.35 3.64
CA LEU A 130 5.79 -9.39 3.42
C LEU A 130 4.68 -8.94 2.48
N LEU A 131 4.12 -7.74 2.66
CA LEU A 131 3.08 -7.19 1.79
C LEU A 131 3.56 -6.95 0.35
N SER A 132 4.87 -6.85 0.16
CA SER A 132 5.50 -6.74 -1.16
C SER A 132 5.74 -8.10 -1.84
N MET A 133 5.45 -9.22 -1.16
CA MET A 133 5.66 -10.56 -1.72
C MET A 133 4.61 -10.91 -2.78
N PRO A 134 5.00 -11.54 -3.90
CA PRO A 134 4.09 -11.80 -5.03
C PRO A 134 3.00 -12.84 -4.75
N TRP A 135 3.12 -13.60 -3.66
CA TRP A 135 2.11 -14.58 -3.23
C TRP A 135 1.12 -14.00 -2.21
N VAL A 136 1.35 -12.77 -1.71
CA VAL A 136 0.41 -12.08 -0.83
C VAL A 136 -0.64 -11.39 -1.68
N ASN A 137 -1.87 -11.88 -1.53
CA ASN A 137 -3.07 -11.33 -2.16
C ASN A 137 -4.14 -11.14 -1.08
N VAL A 138 -5.26 -10.51 -1.41
CA VAL A 138 -6.30 -10.19 -0.41
C VAL A 138 -6.84 -11.46 0.25
N ASP A 139 -7.07 -12.52 -0.52
CA ASP A 139 -7.57 -13.78 0.01
C ASP A 139 -6.64 -14.40 1.07
N PHE A 140 -5.34 -14.35 0.81
CA PHE A 140 -4.33 -14.82 1.75
C PHE A 140 -4.32 -13.99 3.03
N ILE A 141 -4.40 -12.66 2.91
CA ILE A 141 -4.42 -11.75 4.07
C ILE A 141 -5.66 -12.00 4.93
N LEU A 142 -6.84 -12.10 4.32
CA LEU A 142 -8.10 -12.35 5.03
C LEU A 142 -8.09 -13.71 5.73
N GLU A 143 -7.53 -14.74 5.10
CA GLU A 143 -7.35 -16.05 5.73
C GLU A 143 -6.38 -15.99 6.93
N ALA A 144 -5.30 -15.22 6.82
CA ALA A 144 -4.38 -14.99 7.93
C ALA A 144 -5.07 -14.25 9.09
N GLN A 145 -5.85 -13.21 8.79
CA GLN A 145 -6.64 -12.46 9.78
C GLN A 145 -7.66 -13.37 10.46
N GLN A 146 -8.40 -14.18 9.70
CA GLN A 146 -9.37 -15.13 10.27
C GLN A 146 -8.69 -16.16 11.17
N THR A 147 -7.59 -16.77 10.70
CA THR A 147 -6.85 -17.79 11.44
C THR A 147 -6.27 -17.22 12.73
N TRP A 148 -5.77 -15.99 12.68
CA TRP A 148 -5.30 -15.27 13.86
C TRP A 148 -6.45 -14.99 14.82
N ALA A 149 -7.58 -14.46 14.34
CA ALA A 149 -8.71 -14.11 15.19
C ALA A 149 -9.30 -15.34 15.90
N ASP A 150 -9.43 -16.47 15.19
CA ASP A 150 -9.91 -17.74 15.76
C ASP A 150 -9.03 -18.24 16.92
N LYS A 151 -7.73 -17.95 16.85
CA LYS A 151 -6.73 -18.38 17.82
C LYS A 151 -6.57 -17.40 18.98
N TYR A 152 -6.47 -16.11 18.68
CA TYR A 152 -6.03 -15.07 19.62
C TYR A 152 -7.14 -14.09 19.99
N ALA A 153 -8.19 -13.93 19.18
CA ALA A 153 -9.24 -12.94 19.42
C ALA A 153 -10.47 -13.47 20.15
N ARG A 154 -10.36 -14.62 20.82
CA ARG A 154 -11.48 -15.19 21.59
C ARG A 154 -11.94 -14.23 22.67
N GLY A 155 -13.24 -13.91 22.66
CA GLY A 155 -13.85 -12.97 23.60
C GLY A 155 -13.70 -11.50 23.23
N ARG A 156 -12.91 -11.16 22.21
CA ARG A 156 -12.88 -9.82 21.62
C ARG A 156 -14.00 -9.67 20.59
N ARG A 157 -14.54 -8.45 20.47
CA ARG A 157 -15.52 -8.12 19.44
C ARG A 157 -14.82 -7.41 18.30
N TYR A 158 -15.05 -7.88 17.09
CA TYR A 158 -14.73 -7.06 15.94
C TYR A 158 -15.71 -5.89 15.90
N ARG A 159 -15.20 -4.69 15.68
CA ARG A 159 -16.01 -3.49 15.48
C ARG A 159 -15.83 -3.03 14.06
N HIS A 160 -16.95 -2.90 13.38
CA HIS A 160 -17.02 -2.07 12.18
C HIS A 160 -16.92 -0.60 12.57
N HIS A 161 -16.71 0.26 11.60
CA HIS A 161 -16.47 1.69 11.79
C HIS A 161 -17.71 2.41 12.40
N GLU A 162 -17.86 2.40 13.72
CA GLU A 162 -19.01 2.99 14.44
C GLU A 162 -18.94 4.53 14.49
N HIS A 163 -17.74 5.11 14.43
CA HIS A 163 -17.52 6.56 14.39
C HIS A 163 -17.21 7.00 12.96
N GLU A 164 -18.24 7.04 12.12
CA GLU A 164 -18.15 7.76 10.85
C GLU A 164 -17.91 9.24 11.14
N SER A 165 -16.92 9.83 10.46
CA SER A 165 -16.89 11.28 10.27
C SER A 165 -18.27 11.72 9.75
N LEU A 166 -18.78 12.86 10.25
CA LEU A 166 -20.05 13.43 9.80
C LEU A 166 -20.11 13.56 8.26
N LEU A 167 -18.94 13.72 7.62
CA LEU A 167 -18.79 13.77 6.17
C LEU A 167 -19.11 12.41 5.54
N THR A 168 -18.46 11.34 6.00
CA THR A 168 -18.72 9.97 5.52
C THR A 168 -20.19 9.62 5.67
N GLN A 169 -20.80 10.03 6.79
CA GLN A 169 -22.22 9.78 7.04
C GLN A 169 -23.12 10.51 6.03
N ARG A 170 -22.87 11.80 5.74
CA ARG A 170 -23.64 12.58 4.75
C ARG A 170 -23.46 12.05 3.33
N LEU A 171 -22.26 11.65 2.96
CA LEU A 171 -21.97 11.10 1.64
C LEU A 171 -22.64 9.74 1.44
N PHE A 172 -22.62 8.90 2.48
CA PHE A 172 -23.26 7.59 2.45
C PHE A 172 -24.80 7.67 2.48
N GLN A 173 -25.37 8.73 3.06
CA GLN A 173 -26.82 8.96 3.07
C GLN A 173 -27.43 9.02 1.66
N LYS A 174 -26.68 9.49 0.66
CA LYS A 174 -27.17 9.57 -0.73
C LYS A 174 -27.40 8.19 -1.38
N ASN A 175 -26.80 7.11 -0.86
CA ASN A 175 -26.95 5.75 -1.40
C ASN A 175 -27.59 4.78 -0.39
N ILE A 176 -28.91 4.95 -0.19
CA ILE A 176 -29.72 4.23 0.80
C ILE A 176 -29.56 2.70 0.74
N ARG A 177 -29.41 2.12 -0.46
CA ARG A 177 -29.37 0.64 -0.62
C ARG A 177 -28.06 0.02 -0.13
N ALA A 178 -26.92 0.59 -0.51
CA ALA A 178 -25.62 0.13 -0.03
C ALA A 178 -25.50 0.36 1.48
N ARG A 179 -26.05 1.49 1.95
CA ARG A 179 -26.20 1.79 3.37
C ARG A 179 -26.95 0.71 4.14
N ASN A 180 -28.10 0.28 3.64
CA ASN A 180 -28.88 -0.72 4.35
C ASN A 180 -28.15 -2.06 4.48
N ARG A 181 -27.43 -2.52 3.45
CA ARG A 181 -26.66 -3.78 3.53
C ARG A 181 -25.50 -3.70 4.51
N TYR A 182 -24.72 -2.63 4.42
CA TYR A 182 -23.61 -2.40 5.34
C TYR A 182 -24.12 -2.31 6.79
N MET A 183 -25.12 -1.46 7.03
CA MET A 183 -25.70 -1.29 8.38
C MET A 183 -26.32 -2.59 8.90
N GLN A 184 -26.93 -3.41 8.04
CA GLN A 184 -27.41 -4.73 8.44
C GLN A 184 -26.25 -5.63 8.89
N HIS A 185 -25.15 -5.67 8.13
CA HIS A 185 -23.96 -6.43 8.50
C HIS A 185 -23.36 -5.95 9.83
N VAL A 186 -23.23 -4.63 10.02
CA VAL A 186 -22.77 -4.03 11.29
C VAL A 186 -23.68 -4.42 12.45
N PHE A 187 -24.99 -4.33 12.25
CA PHE A 187 -25.99 -4.67 13.26
C PHE A 187 -25.93 -6.16 13.67
N GLU A 188 -25.66 -7.06 12.73
CA GLU A 188 -25.45 -8.49 12.99
C GLU A 188 -24.23 -8.74 13.90
N HIS A 189 -23.16 -7.93 13.78
CA HIS A 189 -22.02 -7.93 14.70
C HIS A 189 -22.36 -7.35 16.09
N GLU A 190 -23.10 -6.24 16.15
CA GLU A 190 -23.47 -5.58 17.41
C GLU A 190 -24.37 -6.45 18.30
N LEU A 191 -25.30 -7.20 17.71
CA LEU A 191 -26.19 -8.12 18.42
C LEU A 191 -25.47 -9.31 19.07
N LYS A 192 -24.14 -9.42 18.92
CA LYS A 192 -23.29 -10.52 19.41
C LYS A 192 -23.70 -11.89 18.90
N LEU A 193 -24.50 -11.93 17.84
CA LEU A 193 -24.93 -13.18 17.23
C LEU A 193 -23.80 -13.76 16.36
N TRP A 194 -22.82 -12.94 15.97
CA TRP A 194 -21.86 -13.28 14.93
C TRP A 194 -20.42 -13.37 15.42
N LYS A 195 -19.78 -14.47 15.05
CA LYS A 195 -18.32 -14.66 15.10
C LYS A 195 -17.70 -13.77 14.02
N PHE A 196 -16.54 -13.16 14.30
CA PHE A 196 -15.78 -12.44 13.29
C PHE A 196 -15.51 -13.33 12.07
N GLU A 197 -15.87 -12.83 10.88
CA GLU A 197 -15.63 -13.46 9.59
C GLU A 197 -14.92 -12.44 8.70
N ALA A 198 -13.60 -12.58 8.58
CA ALA A 198 -12.74 -11.58 7.97
C ALA A 198 -13.15 -11.25 6.53
N ARG A 199 -13.61 -12.25 5.76
CA ARG A 199 -14.03 -12.04 4.38
C ARG A 199 -15.32 -11.24 4.29
N ALA A 200 -16.37 -11.62 5.00
CA ALA A 200 -17.64 -10.90 5.00
C ALA A 200 -17.47 -9.46 5.47
N CYS A 201 -16.65 -9.23 6.50
CA CYS A 201 -16.33 -7.87 6.94
C CYS A 201 -15.66 -7.07 5.82
N PHE A 202 -14.62 -7.63 5.20
CA PHE A 202 -13.92 -6.96 4.11
C PHE A 202 -14.81 -6.67 2.91
N GLU A 203 -15.66 -7.62 2.47
CA GLU A 203 -16.55 -7.40 1.33
C GLU A 203 -17.58 -6.32 1.64
N ALA A 204 -18.12 -6.28 2.87
CA ALA A 204 -19.05 -5.23 3.28
C ALA A 204 -18.40 -3.84 3.22
N ASP A 205 -17.16 -3.71 3.70
CA ASP A 205 -16.38 -2.46 3.64
C ASP A 205 -16.01 -2.10 2.18
N TYR A 206 -15.62 -3.08 1.37
CA TYR A 206 -15.23 -2.87 -0.02
C TYR A 206 -16.41 -2.47 -0.90
N GLU A 207 -17.55 -3.18 -0.80
CA GLU A 207 -18.79 -2.83 -1.49
C GLU A 207 -19.24 -1.42 -1.14
N ARG A 208 -19.10 -1.05 0.14
CA ARG A 208 -19.38 0.31 0.62
C ARG A 208 -18.45 1.34 -0.04
N ALA A 209 -17.14 1.11 -0.04
CA ALA A 209 -16.15 2.04 -0.60
C ALA A 209 -16.34 2.27 -2.10
N LEU A 210 -16.78 1.25 -2.85
CA LEU A 210 -17.10 1.37 -4.28
C LEU A 210 -18.25 2.33 -4.58
N GLN A 211 -19.09 2.65 -3.60
CA GLN A 211 -20.21 3.58 -3.76
C GLN A 211 -19.84 5.03 -3.46
N PHE A 212 -18.64 5.27 -2.91
CA PHE A 212 -18.21 6.61 -2.59
C PHE A 212 -17.91 7.42 -3.86
N GLN A 213 -18.34 8.66 -3.83
CA GLN A 213 -17.92 9.66 -4.81
C GLN A 213 -16.43 9.95 -4.63
N PRO A 214 -15.74 10.44 -5.67
CA PRO A 214 -14.33 10.81 -5.58
C PRO A 214 -14.17 12.02 -4.64
N LEU A 215 -13.33 11.90 -3.61
CA LEU A 215 -13.15 12.87 -2.52
C LEU A 215 -11.66 13.04 -2.23
N PRO A 216 -10.98 13.96 -2.94
CA PRO A 216 -9.52 14.09 -2.90
C PRO A 216 -8.97 14.71 -1.61
N LEU A 217 -9.83 15.31 -0.78
CA LEU A 217 -9.50 15.86 0.54
C LEU A 217 -9.56 14.82 1.65
N CYS A 218 -10.29 13.75 1.41
CA CYS A 218 -10.63 12.78 2.43
C CYS A 218 -10.01 11.46 1.99
N THR A 219 -8.70 11.31 2.22
CA THR A 219 -8.10 10.00 2.03
C THR A 219 -8.93 8.99 2.84
N LEU A 220 -9.23 7.83 2.26
CA LEU A 220 -9.97 6.80 2.98
C LEU A 220 -9.25 6.44 4.29
N THR A 221 -7.94 6.68 4.39
CA THR A 221 -7.17 6.55 5.63
C THR A 221 -7.74 7.36 6.80
N ASP A 222 -8.20 8.60 6.57
CA ASP A 222 -8.70 9.46 7.65
C ASP A 222 -10.20 9.21 7.93
N ASN A 223 -10.96 8.76 6.92
CA ASN A 223 -12.43 8.62 7.00
C ASN A 223 -12.96 7.19 7.12
N LEU A 224 -12.17 6.18 6.74
CA LEU A 224 -12.41 4.75 6.98
C LEU A 224 -11.44 4.18 8.04
N GLY A 225 -10.81 5.05 8.85
CA GLY A 225 -9.75 4.69 9.80
C GLY A 225 -10.18 3.92 11.05
N GLY A 226 -10.91 2.81 10.93
CA GLY A 226 -11.42 2.05 12.09
C GLY A 226 -10.80 0.69 12.35
N SER A 227 -9.79 0.26 11.57
CA SER A 227 -8.93 -0.84 11.99
C SER A 227 -7.49 -0.56 11.59
N VAL A 228 -6.64 -0.28 12.58
CA VAL A 228 -5.19 -0.27 12.37
C VAL A 228 -4.72 -1.72 12.35
N ASP A 229 -4.96 -2.38 11.21
CA ASP A 229 -4.59 -3.77 10.98
C ASP A 229 -3.09 -3.90 10.63
N ILE A 230 -2.42 -2.79 10.32
CA ILE A 230 -0.98 -2.73 10.02
C ILE A 230 -0.36 -1.51 10.70
N HIS A 231 0.96 -1.54 10.89
CA HIS A 231 1.65 -0.39 11.46
C HIS A 231 1.53 0.84 10.51
N PRO A 232 1.25 2.08 10.99
CA PRO A 232 0.99 3.25 10.13
C PRO A 232 2.09 3.58 9.10
N HIS A 233 3.34 3.28 9.46
CA HIS A 233 4.53 3.45 8.61
C HIS A 233 4.83 2.28 7.64
N VAL A 234 3.94 1.30 7.52
CA VAL A 234 4.08 0.24 6.52
C VAL A 234 4.04 0.83 5.13
N ARG A 235 5.00 0.41 4.29
CA ARG A 235 5.12 0.92 2.92
C ARG A 235 4.14 0.23 2.00
N ILE A 236 3.38 1.02 1.25
CA ILE A 236 2.55 0.53 0.15
C ILE A 236 3.46 0.12 -1.02
N PRO A 237 3.34 -1.11 -1.56
CA PRO A 237 4.09 -1.53 -2.73
C PRO A 237 3.94 -0.56 -3.92
N VAL A 238 5.06 -0.19 -4.55
CA VAL A 238 5.10 0.84 -5.61
C VAL A 238 4.18 0.49 -6.79
N ASN A 239 4.04 -0.79 -7.12
CA ASN A 239 3.14 -1.26 -8.18
C ASN A 239 1.65 -1.07 -7.86
N LEU A 240 1.28 -0.85 -6.60
CA LEU A 240 -0.06 -0.44 -6.17
C LEU A 240 -0.24 1.08 -6.16
N LEU A 241 0.85 1.86 -6.14
CA LEU A 241 0.81 3.32 -6.26
C LEU A 241 0.76 3.79 -7.71
N THR A 242 1.43 3.10 -8.63
CA THR A 242 1.62 3.56 -10.02
C THR A 242 0.70 2.90 -11.04
N GLY A 243 -0.07 1.89 -10.63
CA GLY A 243 -0.98 1.15 -11.52
C GLY A 243 -0.26 0.37 -12.64
N PRO A 244 -1.00 -0.13 -13.65
CA PRO A 244 -2.46 -0.17 -13.72
C PRO A 244 -3.05 -1.10 -12.64
N TRP A 245 -4.30 -0.83 -12.25
CA TRP A 245 -5.03 -1.58 -11.23
C TRP A 245 -6.07 -2.49 -11.85
N ASP A 246 -5.81 -3.80 -11.82
CA ASP A 246 -6.85 -4.81 -11.93
C ASP A 246 -7.64 -4.91 -10.62
N GLU A 247 -8.70 -5.71 -10.61
CA GLU A 247 -9.56 -5.86 -9.43
C GLU A 247 -8.81 -6.38 -8.19
N GLU A 248 -7.81 -7.25 -8.37
CA GLU A 248 -7.02 -7.75 -7.24
C GLU A 248 -6.17 -6.63 -6.63
N LYS A 249 -5.47 -5.84 -7.46
CA LYS A 249 -4.70 -4.69 -6.98
C LYS A 249 -5.59 -3.63 -6.34
N LYS A 250 -6.80 -3.40 -6.84
CA LYS A 250 -7.76 -2.48 -6.22
C LYS A 250 -8.16 -2.94 -4.83
N ARG A 251 -8.49 -4.22 -4.69
CA ARG A 251 -8.89 -4.81 -3.40
C ARG A 251 -7.73 -4.80 -2.42
N LEU A 252 -6.51 -5.11 -2.88
CA LEU A 252 -5.30 -5.07 -2.04
C LEU A 252 -4.96 -3.66 -1.60
N LEU A 253 -5.00 -2.69 -2.52
CA LEU A 253 -4.80 -1.29 -2.21
C LEU A 253 -5.85 -0.79 -1.20
N PHE A 254 -7.13 -1.11 -1.42
CA PHE A 254 -8.18 -0.79 -0.48
C PHE A 254 -7.94 -1.42 0.90
N TRP A 255 -7.55 -2.69 0.95
CA TRP A 255 -7.24 -3.36 2.21
C TRP A 255 -6.12 -2.63 2.96
N LEU A 256 -5.03 -2.23 2.28
CA LEU A 256 -3.91 -1.50 2.89
C LEU A 256 -4.35 -0.15 3.47
N VAL A 257 -5.10 0.63 2.68
CA VAL A 257 -5.59 1.96 3.10
C VAL A 257 -6.57 1.82 4.27
N ARG A 258 -7.51 0.87 4.21
CA ARG A 258 -8.44 0.53 5.30
C ARG A 258 -7.71 0.05 6.55
N ALA A 259 -6.60 -0.68 6.38
CA ALA A 259 -5.74 -1.17 7.45
C ALA A 259 -4.89 -0.07 8.11
N GLY A 260 -4.87 1.14 7.54
CA GLY A 260 -4.13 2.29 8.07
C GLY A 260 -2.79 2.58 7.39
N ALA A 261 -2.46 1.96 6.25
CA ALA A 261 -1.29 2.34 5.47
C ALA A 261 -1.46 3.76 4.94
N ARG A 262 -0.47 4.61 5.20
CA ARG A 262 -0.38 5.96 4.63
C ARG A 262 0.71 5.99 3.57
N VAL A 263 0.50 6.76 2.51
CA VAL A 263 1.57 7.05 1.56
C VAL A 263 2.51 8.03 2.26
N GLN A 264 3.69 7.55 2.64
CA GLN A 264 4.73 8.42 3.17
C GLN A 264 5.46 9.11 2.03
N ASP A 265 5.73 10.40 2.20
CA ASP A 265 6.71 11.08 1.36
C ASP A 265 8.08 10.49 1.71
N ASP A 266 8.66 9.74 0.78
CA ASP A 266 9.99 9.17 0.94
C ASP A 266 11.00 10.21 0.45
N ASP A 267 11.90 10.67 1.32
CA ASP A 267 12.94 11.67 1.01
C ASP A 267 13.93 11.22 -0.08
N LYS A 268 13.78 10.00 -0.63
CA LYS A 268 14.51 9.55 -1.81
C LYS A 268 14.31 10.52 -2.97
N GLU A 269 15.43 10.93 -3.58
CA GLU A 269 15.51 11.86 -4.71
C GLU A 269 14.58 11.55 -5.90
N ASP A 270 14.13 10.30 -6.01
CA ASP A 270 13.31 9.80 -7.11
C ASP A 270 11.83 9.54 -6.75
N PHE A 271 11.39 9.75 -5.51
CA PHE A 271 10.01 9.44 -5.11
C PHE A 271 8.97 10.29 -5.85
N TRP A 272 9.31 11.52 -6.25
CA TRP A 272 8.45 12.35 -7.10
C TRP A 272 8.08 11.67 -8.42
N LYS A 273 8.92 10.76 -8.96
CA LYS A 273 8.59 9.98 -10.16
C LYS A 273 7.43 9.03 -9.91
N VAL A 274 7.34 8.47 -8.70
CA VAL A 274 6.21 7.63 -8.26
C VAL A 274 4.94 8.47 -8.16
N LYS A 275 5.04 9.70 -7.60
CA LYS A 275 3.90 10.65 -7.55
C LYS A 275 3.38 10.97 -8.95
N VAL A 276 4.28 11.33 -9.88
CA VAL A 276 3.91 11.63 -11.27
C VAL A 276 3.29 10.42 -11.95
N ALA A 277 3.86 9.23 -11.79
CA ALA A 277 3.31 8.00 -12.37
C ALA A 277 1.93 7.67 -11.79
N CYS A 278 1.73 7.83 -10.47
CA CYS A 278 0.44 7.68 -9.81
C CYS A 278 -0.59 8.65 -10.40
N LEU A 279 -0.28 9.94 -10.47
CA LEU A 279 -1.18 10.97 -11.03
C LEU A 279 -1.51 10.71 -12.50
N ASP A 280 -0.50 10.33 -13.29
CA ASP A 280 -0.68 10.00 -14.69
C ASP A 280 -1.62 8.79 -14.86
N ALA A 281 -1.44 7.74 -14.05
CA ALA A 281 -2.21 6.51 -14.14
C ALA A 281 -3.62 6.62 -13.54
N ALA A 282 -3.80 7.37 -12.44
CA ALA A 282 -5.07 7.47 -11.74
C ALA A 282 -6.01 8.51 -12.34
N VAL A 283 -5.46 9.64 -12.82
CA VAL A 283 -6.25 10.84 -13.16
C VAL A 283 -6.12 11.22 -14.63
N ILE A 284 -4.90 11.34 -15.13
CA ILE A 284 -4.66 11.97 -16.44
C ILE A 284 -4.95 11.02 -17.61
N SER A 285 -4.40 9.81 -17.56
CA SER A 285 -4.43 8.85 -18.67
C SER A 285 -5.76 8.09 -18.84
N PRO A 286 -6.48 7.69 -17.77
CA PRO A 286 -7.71 6.90 -17.92
C PRO A 286 -8.80 7.66 -18.64
N GLN A 287 -9.53 7.03 -19.56
CA GLN A 287 -10.72 7.66 -20.15
C GLN A 287 -11.78 7.95 -19.08
N LYS A 288 -11.98 7.00 -18.16
CA LYS A 288 -12.86 7.12 -17.01
C LYS A 288 -12.03 6.94 -15.75
N VAL A 289 -12.04 7.95 -14.89
CA VAL A 289 -11.36 7.90 -13.59
C VAL A 289 -12.12 6.96 -12.64
N ASP A 290 -11.38 6.19 -11.85
CA ASP A 290 -11.92 5.25 -10.87
C ASP A 290 -12.00 5.93 -9.49
N PRO A 291 -13.20 6.21 -8.95
CA PRO A 291 -13.36 6.89 -7.67
C PRO A 291 -12.66 6.18 -6.50
N LEU A 292 -12.62 4.84 -6.50
CA LEU A 292 -11.95 4.09 -5.45
C LEU A 292 -10.44 4.38 -5.44
N ILE A 293 -9.82 4.42 -6.62
CA ILE A 293 -8.39 4.73 -6.75
C ILE A 293 -8.10 6.15 -6.29
N ILE A 294 -8.95 7.12 -6.66
CA ILE A 294 -8.85 8.49 -6.19
C ILE A 294 -8.89 8.53 -4.66
N ASN A 295 -9.90 7.90 -4.07
CA ASN A 295 -10.11 7.93 -2.62
C ASN A 295 -8.99 7.20 -1.84
N CYS A 296 -8.35 6.20 -2.45
CA CYS A 296 -7.22 5.47 -1.86
C CYS A 296 -5.88 6.21 -1.98
N LEU A 297 -5.62 6.86 -3.11
CA LEU A 297 -4.27 7.36 -3.45
C LEU A 297 -4.17 8.87 -3.53
N ILE A 298 -5.22 9.58 -3.91
CA ILE A 298 -5.12 11.00 -4.19
C ILE A 298 -5.41 11.78 -2.92
N GLY A 299 -4.38 12.44 -2.41
CA GLY A 299 -4.41 13.31 -1.24
C GLY A 299 -3.24 14.28 -1.24
N PRO A 300 -3.01 15.01 -0.13
CA PRO A 300 -2.05 16.11 -0.11
C PRO A 300 -0.62 15.78 -0.55
N TRP A 301 -0.16 14.56 -0.25
CA TRP A 301 1.17 14.08 -0.60
C TRP A 301 1.48 14.09 -2.12
N ILE A 302 0.46 14.05 -2.99
CA ILE A 302 0.67 13.91 -4.44
C ILE A 302 1.28 15.18 -5.05
N TYR A 303 1.04 16.34 -4.45
CA TYR A 303 1.48 17.65 -4.96
C TYR A 303 2.63 18.28 -4.15
N THR A 304 3.10 17.63 -3.08
CA THR A 304 4.29 18.07 -2.35
C THR A 304 5.57 17.71 -3.10
N ALA A 305 6.57 18.60 -3.05
CA ALA A 305 7.93 18.38 -3.56
C ALA A 305 8.05 17.91 -5.04
N LEU A 306 7.08 18.22 -5.90
CA LEU A 306 7.21 17.96 -7.34
C LEU A 306 8.16 18.97 -8.00
N PRO A 307 9.08 18.54 -8.89
CA PRO A 307 9.83 19.46 -9.73
C PRO A 307 8.89 20.35 -10.55
N LYS A 308 9.22 21.65 -10.63
CA LYS A 308 8.38 22.67 -11.29
C LYS A 308 7.96 22.25 -12.71
N ASP A 309 8.90 21.71 -13.48
CA ASP A 309 8.69 21.32 -14.87
C ASP A 309 7.68 20.16 -14.97
N ALA A 310 7.80 19.18 -14.06
CA ALA A 310 6.89 18.05 -13.99
C ALA A 310 5.48 18.49 -13.57
N ALA A 311 5.37 19.38 -12.56
CA ALA A 311 4.11 19.94 -12.12
C ALA A 311 3.40 20.72 -13.25
N ASN A 312 4.13 21.60 -13.94
CA ASN A 312 3.61 22.39 -15.06
C ASN A 312 3.10 21.50 -16.21
N GLU A 313 3.85 20.46 -16.57
CA GLU A 313 3.41 19.54 -17.62
C GLU A 313 2.10 18.83 -17.25
N ARG A 314 1.92 18.47 -15.97
CA ARG A 314 0.70 17.79 -15.49
C ARG A 314 -0.47 18.73 -15.32
N LEU A 315 -0.25 19.96 -14.85
CA LEU A 315 -1.26 21.03 -14.86
C LEU A 315 -1.82 21.24 -16.27
N ALA A 316 -0.96 21.38 -17.28
CA ALA A 316 -1.39 21.53 -18.67
C ALA A 316 -2.17 20.31 -19.20
N LYS A 317 -1.91 19.10 -18.70
CA LYS A 317 -2.70 17.90 -19.05
C LYS A 317 -4.06 17.89 -18.33
N LEU A 318 -4.12 18.26 -17.06
CA LEU A 318 -5.36 18.35 -16.28
C LEU A 318 -6.31 19.40 -16.85
N SER A 319 -5.83 20.62 -17.15
CA SER A 319 -6.65 21.68 -17.77
C SER A 319 -7.27 21.21 -19.09
N ARG A 320 -6.45 20.63 -19.99
CA ARG A 320 -6.93 20.07 -21.26
C ARG A 320 -7.96 18.95 -21.08
N ARG A 321 -7.93 18.23 -19.96
CA ARG A 321 -8.93 17.20 -19.65
C ARG A 321 -10.26 17.84 -19.24
N ILE A 322 -10.22 18.83 -18.35
CA ILE A 322 -11.39 19.59 -17.92
C ILE A 322 -12.09 20.24 -19.13
N ASP A 323 -11.32 20.87 -20.02
CA ASP A 323 -11.84 21.57 -21.21
C ASP A 323 -12.61 20.65 -22.16
N LYS A 324 -12.26 19.36 -22.22
CA LYS A 324 -12.96 18.38 -23.05
C LYS A 324 -14.38 18.08 -22.53
N ARG A 325 -14.73 18.47 -21.30
CA ARG A 325 -16.03 18.24 -20.63
C ARG A 325 -16.54 16.79 -20.72
N GLN A 326 -15.64 15.81 -20.73
CA GLN A 326 -16.00 14.37 -20.81
C GLN A 326 -16.31 13.76 -19.44
N ASP A 327 -15.72 14.31 -18.38
CA ASP A 327 -15.92 13.84 -17.01
C ASP A 327 -17.23 14.39 -16.41
N LYS A 328 -17.81 13.64 -15.48
CA LYS A 328 -18.97 14.06 -14.68
C LYS A 328 -18.61 15.24 -13.77
N ARG A 329 -19.62 15.98 -13.28
CA ARG A 329 -19.44 17.19 -12.44
C ARG A 329 -18.56 16.90 -11.21
N ASP A 330 -18.92 15.89 -10.44
CA ASP A 330 -18.16 15.40 -9.27
C ASP A 330 -16.67 15.17 -9.58
N MET A 331 -16.38 14.52 -10.71
CA MET A 331 -15.01 14.28 -11.13
C MET A 331 -14.31 15.56 -11.59
N ARG A 332 -15.00 16.49 -12.26
CA ARG A 332 -14.42 17.79 -12.64
C ARG A 332 -14.03 18.60 -11.41
N ASP A 333 -14.81 18.53 -10.34
CA ASP A 333 -14.49 19.20 -9.08
C ASP A 333 -13.22 18.63 -8.45
N VAL A 334 -13.03 17.31 -8.51
CA VAL A 334 -11.76 16.67 -8.12
C VAL A 334 -10.58 17.12 -9.00
N LEU A 335 -10.77 17.24 -10.31
CA LEU A 335 -9.71 17.72 -11.21
C LEU A 335 -9.34 19.19 -10.92
N ARG A 336 -10.33 20.05 -10.64
CA ARG A 336 -10.11 21.45 -10.23
C ARG A 336 -9.37 21.52 -8.90
N PHE A 337 -9.77 20.71 -7.94
CA PHE A 337 -9.07 20.58 -6.66
C PHE A 337 -7.59 20.22 -6.86
N LEU A 338 -7.30 19.24 -7.73
CA LEU A 338 -5.93 18.86 -8.06
C LEU A 338 -5.14 20.00 -8.71
N ILE A 339 -5.75 20.74 -9.63
CA ILE A 339 -5.13 21.92 -10.23
C ILE A 339 -4.79 22.95 -9.15
N LYS A 340 -5.73 23.27 -8.26
CA LYS A 340 -5.53 24.22 -7.15
C LYS A 340 -4.40 23.78 -6.20
N GLY A 341 -4.31 22.49 -5.87
CA GLY A 341 -3.25 21.96 -5.02
C GLY A 341 -1.86 21.99 -5.66
N MET A 342 -1.79 21.81 -6.99
CA MET A 342 -0.53 21.82 -7.74
C MET A 342 -0.08 23.22 -8.17
N ASP A 343 -1.02 24.15 -8.37
CA ASP A 343 -0.77 25.51 -8.87
C ASP A 343 -0.38 26.48 -7.77
N LYS A 344 0.77 26.23 -7.13
CA LYS A 344 1.31 27.10 -6.06
C LYS A 344 1.55 28.54 -6.54
N ASP A 345 1.87 28.71 -7.83
CA ASP A 345 2.12 30.01 -8.46
C ASP A 345 0.84 30.72 -8.93
N ARG A 346 -0.34 30.10 -8.76
CA ARG A 346 -1.65 30.67 -9.11
C ARG A 346 -1.76 31.05 -10.61
N GLN A 347 -1.12 30.31 -11.50
CA GLN A 347 -1.14 30.56 -12.95
C GLN A 347 -2.44 30.09 -13.63
N TYR A 348 -3.23 29.24 -12.99
CA TYR A 348 -4.42 28.57 -13.52
C TYR A 348 -5.71 28.98 -12.80
N LEU A 349 -5.73 30.12 -12.12
CA LEU A 349 -6.90 30.70 -11.39
C LEU A 349 -8.22 30.71 -12.18
N PHE A 350 -8.17 30.78 -13.51
CA PHE A 350 -9.37 30.74 -14.36
C PHE A 350 -10.15 29.42 -14.26
N HIS A 351 -9.52 28.34 -13.79
CA HIS A 351 -10.18 27.06 -13.57
C HIS A 351 -10.73 26.88 -12.14
N ASP A 352 -10.46 27.83 -11.25
CA ASP A 352 -10.93 27.78 -9.85
C ASP A 352 -12.42 28.11 -9.71
N PHE A 353 -12.98 28.83 -10.69
CA PHE A 353 -14.39 29.25 -10.68
C PHE A 353 -15.10 28.67 -11.91
N SER A 354 -16.12 27.85 -11.67
CA SER A 354 -16.96 27.33 -12.74
C SER A 354 -18.04 28.36 -13.06
N ASP A 355 -18.12 28.82 -14.31
CA ASP A 355 -19.29 29.56 -14.79
C ASP A 355 -20.59 28.74 -14.64
N ASP A 356 -20.49 27.39 -14.61
CA ASP A 356 -21.62 26.49 -14.37
C ASP A 356 -22.15 26.52 -12.90
N ASP A 357 -21.49 27.23 -11.96
CA ASP A 357 -21.94 27.32 -10.55
C ASP A 357 -22.94 28.47 -10.30
N LEU A 358 -23.26 29.26 -11.32
CA LEU A 358 -24.15 30.42 -11.19
C LEU A 358 -25.63 30.13 -11.50
N ASP A 359 -25.96 28.94 -12.02
CA ASP A 359 -27.29 28.69 -12.63
C ASP A 359 -28.15 27.58 -11.98
N GLU A 360 -27.73 26.92 -10.89
CA GLU A 360 -28.54 25.88 -10.24
C GLU A 360 -28.70 26.11 -8.72
N ASP A 361 -29.94 26.42 -8.31
CA ASP A 361 -30.45 26.47 -6.92
C ASP A 361 -30.43 25.08 -6.22
N GLU A 362 -29.51 24.19 -6.59
CA GLU A 362 -29.40 22.85 -6.01
C GLU A 362 -28.38 22.88 -4.87
N GLU A 363 -28.80 22.48 -3.66
CA GLU A 363 -28.02 22.45 -2.40
C GLU A 363 -26.55 22.08 -2.62
N VAL A 364 -25.74 23.10 -2.89
CA VAL A 364 -24.29 23.03 -2.93
C VAL A 364 -23.89 22.51 -1.55
N LEU A 365 -22.97 21.54 -1.51
CA LEU A 365 -22.31 21.18 -0.25
C LEU A 365 -21.78 22.49 0.32
N ASP A 366 -22.41 22.96 1.40
CA ASP A 366 -22.18 24.25 2.03
C ASP A 366 -20.67 24.53 1.98
N ASN A 367 -20.22 25.55 1.23
CA ASN A 367 -18.78 25.81 1.09
C ASN A 367 -18.14 25.98 2.48
N ASP A 368 -18.93 26.44 3.45
CA ASP A 368 -18.61 26.47 4.88
C ASP A 368 -18.21 25.10 5.46
N ALA A 369 -18.76 23.99 4.97
CA ALA A 369 -18.37 22.65 5.38
C ALA A 369 -17.03 22.22 4.78
N ILE A 370 -16.71 22.63 3.54
CA ILE A 370 -15.40 22.38 2.95
C ILE A 370 -14.34 23.26 3.62
N ASP A 371 -14.64 24.53 3.83
CA ASP A 371 -13.75 25.48 4.51
C ASP A 371 -13.55 25.09 5.99
N ALA A 372 -14.56 24.53 6.67
CA ALA A 372 -14.40 23.97 8.01
C ALA A 372 -13.49 22.73 8.05
N ILE A 373 -13.46 21.91 6.99
CA ILE A 373 -12.51 20.78 6.88
C ILE A 373 -11.09 21.30 6.78
N PHE A 374 -10.85 22.28 5.91
CA PHE A 374 -9.54 22.91 5.78
C PHE A 374 -9.09 23.59 7.06
N ALA A 375 -10.01 24.26 7.77
CA ALA A 375 -9.70 24.82 9.06
C ALA A 375 -9.28 23.73 10.05
N ALA A 376 -10.02 22.62 10.15
CA ALA A 376 -9.71 21.54 11.06
C ALA A 376 -8.34 20.87 10.79
N GLU A 377 -8.01 20.57 9.53
CA GLU A 377 -6.69 20.00 9.18
C GLU A 377 -5.55 20.99 9.40
N TYR A 378 -5.75 22.28 9.07
CA TYR A 378 -4.74 23.31 9.28
C TYR A 378 -4.46 23.59 10.77
N PHE A 379 -5.47 23.45 11.63
CA PHE A 379 -5.30 23.60 13.08
C PHE A 379 -4.51 22.44 13.70
N ASP A 380 -4.65 21.21 13.20
CA ASP A 380 -3.87 20.07 13.70
C ASP A 380 -2.38 20.20 13.34
N ASP A 381 -2.05 20.69 12.14
CA ASP A 381 -0.66 20.94 11.75
C ASP A 381 -0.02 22.07 12.57
N LEU A 382 -0.75 23.16 12.82
CA LEU A 382 -0.26 24.29 13.62
C LEU A 382 -0.01 23.90 15.09
N TYR A 383 -0.87 23.06 15.66
CA TYR A 383 -0.71 22.55 17.03
C TYR A 383 0.48 21.61 17.17
N ASN A 384 0.81 20.85 16.13
CA ASN A 384 1.95 19.93 16.15
C ASN A 384 3.30 20.67 16.06
N GLU A 385 3.37 21.80 15.33
CA GLU A 385 4.56 22.66 15.31
C GLU A 385 4.79 23.34 16.67
N GLU A 386 3.75 23.93 17.26
CA GLU A 386 3.86 24.69 18.52
C GLU A 386 4.27 23.79 19.71
N MET A 387 3.76 22.55 19.75
CA MET A 387 4.15 21.56 20.78
C MET A 387 5.59 21.00 20.60
N SER A 388 6.15 21.10 19.40
CA SER A 388 7.54 20.68 19.13
C SER A 388 8.56 21.71 19.61
N ASP A 389 8.19 22.98 19.61
CA ASP A 389 9.04 24.07 20.11
C ASP A 389 9.03 24.13 21.65
N GLU A 390 7.88 23.92 22.32
CA GLU A 390 7.80 23.95 23.79
C GLU A 390 8.61 22.81 24.47
N GLN A 391 8.69 21.62 23.85
CA GLN A 391 9.51 20.53 24.37
C GLN A 391 11.02 20.76 24.25
N SER A 392 11.44 21.67 23.37
CA SER A 392 12.85 22.04 23.22
C SER A 392 13.32 23.03 24.29
N ASP A 393 12.41 23.84 24.84
CA ASP A 393 12.70 24.80 25.89
C ASP A 393 12.71 24.14 27.28
N GLU A 394 11.80 23.21 27.57
CA GLU A 394 11.78 22.50 28.87
C GLU A 394 13.02 21.60 29.08
N GLN A 395 13.64 21.07 28.02
CA GLN A 395 14.87 20.28 28.13
C GLN A 395 16.13 21.13 28.39
N ASN A 396 16.10 22.43 28.07
CA ASN A 396 17.24 23.31 28.32
C ASN A 396 17.27 23.82 29.77
N ASP A 397 16.11 23.94 30.42
CA ASP A 397 16.04 24.40 31.81
C ASP A 397 16.46 23.30 32.82
N GLU A 398 16.16 22.02 32.56
CA GLU A 398 16.58 20.91 33.44
C GLU A 398 18.10 20.65 33.44
N GLN A 399 18.85 21.05 32.40
CA GLN A 399 20.32 20.92 32.38
C GLN A 399 21.05 22.06 33.11
N SER A 400 20.36 23.13 33.50
CA SER A 400 20.97 24.28 34.16
C SER A 400 21.05 24.16 35.69
N ASP A 401 20.30 23.23 36.30
CA ASP A 401 20.20 23.06 37.76
C ASP A 401 21.09 21.94 38.35
N GLU A 402 21.80 21.15 37.52
CA GLU A 402 22.77 20.14 38.00
C GLU A 402 24.22 20.66 38.14
N GLY A 403 24.43 21.98 38.00
CA GLY A 403 25.76 22.61 37.88
C GLY A 403 26.15 23.62 38.96
N ALA A 404 25.58 23.58 40.17
CA ALA A 404 25.90 24.50 41.27
C ALA A 404 26.33 23.81 42.58
#